data_AF-A0A2H9PCX3-F1
#
_entry.id   AF-A0A2H9PCX3-F1
#
_cell.length_a   1.000
_cell.length_b   1.000
_cell.length_c   1.000
_cell.angle_alpha   90.00
_cell.angle_beta   90.00
_cell.angle_gamma   90.00
#
_symmetry.space_group_name_H-M   'P 1'
#
loop_
_entity.id
_entity.type
_entity.pdbx_description
1 polymer ?
#
loop_
_entity_poly.entity_id
_entity_poly.type
_entity_poly.pdbx_seq_one_letter_code
_entity_poly.pdbx_strand_id
1 'polypeptide(L)' 'MQILTKLFSFEWDKGNIDKNLAKHNVANREAEEAFESNPKFIFRDEKHSQREERKFWANHINL' A
#
# COMPACT_ATOMS: atom_id res chain seq x y z
N MET A 1 -11.13 -22.46 9.76
CA MET A 1 -10.05 -21.52 9.40
C MET A 1 -9.28 -22.14 8.24
N GLN A 2 -9.32 -21.53 7.04
CA GLN A 2 -8.41 -21.93 5.98
C GLN A 2 -7.09 -21.19 6.15
N ILE A 3 -6.01 -21.93 6.35
CA ILE A 3 -4.66 -21.40 6.33
C ILE A 3 -4.27 -21.34 4.86
N LEU A 4 -4.16 -20.13 4.31
CA LEU A 4 -3.62 -19.90 2.97
C LEU A 4 -2.11 -20.18 3.03
N THR A 5 -1.67 -21.32 2.49
CA THR A 5 -0.26 -21.73 2.42
C THR A 5 0.52 -21.02 1.30
N LYS A 6 -0.13 -20.11 0.56
CA LYS A 6 0.50 -19.31 -0.49
C LYS A 6 1.01 -18.01 0.12
N LEU A 7 2.33 -17.80 0.05
CA LEU A 7 2.97 -16.53 0.43
C LEU A 7 2.30 -15.41 -0.38
N PHE A 8 1.65 -14.47 0.31
CA PHE A 8 1.18 -13.23 -0.32
C PHE A 8 2.39 -12.31 -0.42
N SER A 9 2.85 -12.07 -1.65
CA SER A 9 3.91 -11.12 -1.95
C SER A 9 3.39 -10.04 -2.88
N PHE A 10 4.03 -8.87 -2.84
CA PHE A 10 3.76 -7.81 -3.79
C PHE A 10 4.41 -8.14 -5.14
N GLU A 11 3.63 -8.01 -6.21
CA GLU A 11 4.14 -8.05 -7.57
C GLU A 11 4.12 -6.64 -8.14
N TRP A 12 5.31 -6.12 -8.42
CA TRP A 12 5.49 -4.83 -9.08
C TRP A 12 5.72 -5.05 -10.57
N ASP A 13 5.03 -4.29 -11.41
CA ASP A 13 5.39 -4.22 -12.82
C ASP A 13 6.68 -3.41 -13.02
N LYS A 14 7.37 -3.69 -14.14
CA LYS A 14 8.62 -3.01 -14.51
C LYS A 14 8.50 -1.49 -14.62
N GLY A 15 7.30 -0.99 -14.91
CA GLY A 15 7.06 0.45 -15.05
C GLY A 15 6.86 1.16 -13.71
N ASN A 16 6.56 0.44 -12.63
CA ASN A 16 6.22 1.02 -11.34
C ASN A 16 7.26 0.78 -10.25
N ILE A 17 8.09 -0.26 -10.38
CA ILE A 17 9.10 -0.64 -9.37
C ILE A 17 10.03 0.51 -8.93
N ASP A 18 10.41 1.45 -9.79
CA ASP A 18 11.34 2.52 -9.38
C ASP A 18 10.68 3.90 -9.20
N LYS A 19 9.37 4.01 -9.44
CA LYS A 19 8.68 5.30 -9.43
C LYS A 19 8.63 5.95 -8.05
N ASN A 20 8.39 5.15 -7.02
CA ASN A 20 8.30 5.66 -5.64
C ASN A 20 9.67 6.16 -5.17
N LEU A 21 10.74 5.42 -5.48
CA LEU A 21 12.09 5.83 -5.14
C LEU A 21 12.45 7.13 -5.85
N ALA A 22 12.21 7.22 -7.17
CA ALA A 22 12.55 8.39 -7.96
C ALA A 22 11.76 9.66 -7.56
N LYS A 23 10.50 9.52 -7.14
CA LYS A 23 9.62 10.67 -6.84
C LYS A 23 9.61 11.07 -5.37
N HIS A 24 9.80 10.11 -4.48
CA HIS A 24 9.53 10.25 -3.04
C HIS A 24 10.64 9.72 -2.15
N ASN A 25 11.73 9.18 -2.73
CA ASN A 25 12.82 8.53 -1.99
C ASN A 25 12.31 7.40 -1.08
N VAL A 26 11.33 6.62 -1.57
CA VAL A 26 10.74 5.46 -0.88
C VAL A 26 10.97 4.22 -1.72
N ALA A 27 11.71 3.24 -1.21
CA ALA A 27 11.93 1.95 -1.85
C ALA A 27 10.63 1.12 -1.85
N ASN A 28 10.53 0.15 -2.77
CA ASN A 28 9.34 -0.71 -2.86
C ASN A 28 9.04 -1.43 -1.55
N ARG A 29 10.07 -1.97 -0.91
CA ARG A 29 9.93 -2.66 0.37
C ARG A 29 9.35 -1.74 1.45
N GLU A 30 9.81 -0.49 1.52
CA GLU A 30 9.28 0.50 2.47
C GLU A 30 7.81 0.85 2.14
N ALA A 31 7.45 0.93 0.87
CA ALA A 31 6.07 1.12 0.45
C ALA A 31 5.18 -0.09 0.80
N GLU A 32 5.72 -1.31 0.78
CA GLU A 32 5.03 -2.54 1.18
C GLU A 32 4.78 -2.60 2.69
N GLU A 33 5.66 -2.02 3.52
CA GLU A 33 5.48 -1.98 4.98
C GLU A 33 4.18 -1.28 5.39
N ALA A 34 3.65 -0.40 4.53
CA ALA A 34 2.29 0.12 4.66
C ALA A 34 1.30 -1.01 5.02
N PHE A 35 1.41 -2.17 4.34
CA PHE A 35 0.46 -3.30 4.35
C PHE A 35 0.63 -4.26 5.49
N GLU A 36 1.78 -4.24 6.16
CA GLU A 36 2.05 -5.12 7.28
C GLU A 36 1.98 -4.37 8.61
N SER A 37 2.35 -3.08 8.63
CA SER A 37 2.44 -2.35 9.88
C SER A 37 1.07 -2.06 10.50
N ASN A 38 1.04 -2.05 11.83
CA ASN A 38 -0.11 -1.65 12.63
C ASN A 38 0.32 -0.53 13.60
N PRO A 39 -0.57 0.40 13.96
CA PRO A 39 -1.99 0.48 13.60
C PRO A 39 -2.22 1.00 12.17
N LYS A 40 -3.35 0.58 11.57
CA LYS A 40 -3.80 1.00 10.24
C LYS A 40 -5.02 1.92 10.37
N PHE A 41 -4.96 3.07 9.71
CA PHE A 41 -6.06 4.03 9.64
C PHE A 41 -6.60 4.09 8.21
N ILE A 42 -7.89 3.81 8.04
CA ILE A 42 -8.55 3.81 6.73
C ILE A 42 -9.58 4.94 6.72
N PHE A 43 -9.49 5.80 5.71
CA PHE A 43 -10.36 6.95 5.54
C PHE A 43 -11.14 6.83 4.23
N ARG A 44 -12.42 7.21 4.25
CA ARG A 44 -13.20 7.26 3.02
C ARG A 44 -12.78 8.45 2.16
N ASP A 45 -12.55 8.22 0.88
CA ASP A 45 -12.29 9.30 -0.08
C ASP A 45 -13.60 9.71 -0.74
N GLU A 46 -14.41 10.50 -0.05
CA GLU A 46 -15.74 10.91 -0.54
C GLU A 46 -15.67 11.62 -1.89
N LYS A 47 -14.62 12.44 -2.11
CA LYS A 47 -14.42 13.21 -3.33
C LYS A 47 -14.25 12.30 -4.55
N HIS A 48 -13.50 11.21 -4.43
CA HIS A 48 -13.25 10.30 -5.55
C HIS A 48 -14.10 9.03 -5.52
N SER A 49 -14.98 8.88 -4.51
CA SER A 49 -15.87 7.71 -4.36
C SER A 49 -17.21 7.81 -5.08
N GLN A 50 -17.36 8.71 -6.04
CA GLN A 50 -18.66 8.99 -6.68
C GLN A 50 -19.15 7.84 -7.59
N ARG A 51 -18.23 7.07 -8.18
CA ARG A 51 -18.56 5.92 -9.05
C ARG A 51 -18.18 4.57 -8.43
N GLU A 52 -17.02 4.52 -7.80
CA GLU A 52 -16.49 3.34 -7.11
C GLU A 52 -15.91 3.79 -5.77
N GLU A 53 -16.13 2.99 -4.72
CA GLU A 53 -15.60 3.33 -3.39
C GLU A 53 -14.07 3.38 -3.41
N ARG A 54 -13.52 4.50 -2.93
CA ARG A 54 -12.08 4.71 -2.74
C ARG A 54 -11.80 5.02 -1.28
N LYS A 55 -10.69 4.49 -0.80
CA LYS A 55 -10.22 4.69 0.56
C LYS A 55 -8.77 5.14 0.53
N PHE A 56 -8.46 6.12 1.37
CA PHE A 56 -7.08 6.36 1.77
C PHE A 56 -6.73 5.45 2.91
N TRP A 57 -5.45 5.15 2.99
CA TRP A 57 -4.94 4.35 4.07
C TRP A 57 -3.59 4.90 4.48
N ALA A 58 -3.40 4.96 5.79
CA ALA A 58 -2.24 5.55 6.42
C ALA A 58 -1.87 4.73 7.66
N ASN A 59 -0.59 4.77 7.96
CA ASN A 59 0.05 4.15 9.10
C ASN A 59 1.30 4.98 9.44
N HIS A 60 1.86 4.75 10.62
CA HIS A 60 3.18 5.27 10.92
C HIS A 60 4.21 4.37 10.25
N ILE A 61 5.01 4.93 9.36
CA ILE A 61 6.18 4.29 8.76
C ILE A 61 7.39 5.03 9.32
N ASN A 62 8.34 4.31 9.91
CA ASN A 62 9.59 4.90 10.38
C ASN A 62 10.44 5.21 9.15
N LEU A 63 10.41 6.46 8.70
CA LEU A 63 11.23 6.99 7.61
C LEU A 63 12.59 7.49 8.14
#